data_AF-A0A5D6UX86-F1
#
_entry.id   AF-A0A5D6UX86-F1
#
_cell.length_a   1.000
_cell.length_b   1.000
_cell.length_c   1.000
_cell.angle_alpha   90.00
_cell.angle_beta   90.00
_cell.angle_gamma   90.00
#
_symmetry.space_group_name_H-M   'P 1'
#
loop_
_entity.id
_entity.type
_entity.pdbx_description
1 polymer ?
#
loop_
_entity_poly.entity_id
_entity_poly.type
_entity_poly.pdbx_seq_one_letter_code
_entity_poly.pdbx_strand_id
1 'polypeptide(L)'
;MNTSRLSLWLSLGFLLPACVQPAHNKTVVYLLDVRGIPNVQQVGLRGRDKPLSWDQDLPLTPVGPDSSLYRTVVTTRTGYLVTEVQFTVNGEFELQQADNRRIAFGAPGDTVVYRARFNVAGSLKP
;
A
#
# COMPACT_ATOMS: atom_id res chain seq x y z
N MET A 1 67.07 15.03 7.64
CA MET A 1 66.94 13.78 6.87
C MET A 1 65.90 12.91 7.57
N ASN A 2 64.70 12.74 7.01
CA ASN A 2 64.31 11.71 6.02
C ASN A 2 64.38 10.29 6.63
N THR A 3 63.36 9.42 6.59
CA THR A 3 62.17 9.29 5.73
C THR A 3 61.10 8.39 6.37
N SER A 4 59.84 8.60 5.96
CA SER A 4 58.64 7.79 6.20
C SER A 4 58.77 6.30 5.85
N ARG A 5 58.01 5.44 6.54
CA ARG A 5 57.35 4.27 5.92
C ARG A 5 55.93 4.06 6.45
N LEU A 6 54.97 4.41 5.59
CA LEU A 6 53.59 3.92 5.57
C LEU A 6 53.59 2.38 5.52
N SER A 7 52.74 1.70 6.29
CA SER A 7 52.26 0.34 5.94
C SER A 7 50.90 0.07 6.58
N LEU A 8 49.88 0.50 5.84
CA LEU A 8 48.70 -0.25 5.43
C LEU A 8 48.48 -1.62 6.11
N TRP A 9 47.48 -1.71 7.01
CA TRP A 9 46.72 -2.93 7.27
C TRP A 9 45.24 -2.54 7.10
N LEU A 10 44.77 -2.52 5.85
CA LEU A 10 44.08 -3.63 5.19
C LEU A 10 42.80 -4.04 5.92
N SER A 11 41.78 -3.19 5.76
CA SER A 11 40.53 -3.59 5.12
C SER A 11 39.94 -4.94 5.54
N LEU A 12 39.56 -5.12 6.80
CA LEU A 12 38.55 -6.13 7.14
C LEU A 12 37.18 -5.57 6.77
N GLY A 13 36.94 -5.49 5.46
CA GLY A 13 35.66 -5.09 4.89
C GLY A 13 34.59 -6.08 5.35
N PHE A 14 33.71 -5.57 6.21
CA PHE A 14 32.45 -6.17 6.62
C PHE A 14 31.74 -6.87 5.45
N LEU A 15 31.88 -8.20 5.37
CA LEU A 15 30.93 -9.04 4.64
C LEU A 15 29.67 -9.15 5.51
N LEU A 16 28.87 -8.08 5.55
CA LEU A 16 27.52 -8.17 6.09
C LEU A 16 26.74 -9.11 5.16
N PRO A 17 26.18 -10.23 5.65
CA PRO A 17 25.26 -11.00 4.85
C PRO A 17 24.12 -10.04 4.47
N ALA A 18 23.86 -9.90 3.17
CA ALA A 18 22.72 -9.16 2.67
C ALA A 18 21.45 -9.88 3.15
N CYS A 19 21.01 -9.58 4.36
CA CYS A 19 19.77 -10.08 4.93
C CYS A 19 18.63 -9.28 4.27
N VAL A 20 18.41 -9.50 2.98
CA VAL A 20 17.21 -9.01 2.32
C VAL A 20 16.08 -9.95 2.71
N GLN A 21 15.06 -9.41 3.36
CA GLN A 21 13.90 -10.19 3.76
C GLN A 21 13.22 -10.77 2.49
N PRO A 22 12.91 -12.07 2.44
CA PRO A 22 12.22 -12.66 1.30
C PRO A 22 10.91 -11.93 0.99
N ALA A 23 10.72 -11.56 -0.27
CA ALA A 23 9.49 -10.93 -0.74
C ALA A 23 8.49 -11.99 -1.23
N HIS A 24 7.24 -11.85 -0.82
CA HIS A 24 6.15 -12.74 -1.19
C HIS A 24 5.03 -11.96 -1.84
N ASN A 25 4.18 -12.65 -2.60
CA ASN A 25 2.93 -12.06 -3.07
C ASN A 25 1.98 -11.90 -1.89
N LYS A 26 1.42 -10.69 -1.75
CA LYS A 26 0.40 -10.31 -0.78
C LYS A 26 -0.80 -9.79 -1.55
N THR A 27 -1.98 -10.35 -1.29
CA THR A 27 -3.20 -9.99 -2.03
C THR A 27 -4.21 -9.34 -1.08
N VAL A 28 -4.74 -8.19 -1.50
CA VAL A 28 -5.80 -7.48 -0.78
C VAL A 28 -6.98 -7.22 -1.72
N VAL A 29 -8.17 -7.59 -1.26
CA VAL A 29 -9.44 -7.19 -1.87
C VAL A 29 -9.93 -5.94 -1.14
N TYR A 30 -9.92 -4.81 -1.83
CA TYR A 30 -10.40 -3.54 -1.30
C TYR A 30 -11.87 -3.37 -1.64
N LEU A 31 -12.65 -2.95 -0.65
CA LEU A 31 -14.07 -2.66 -0.75
C LEU A 31 -14.35 -1.29 -0.15
N LEU A 32 -14.86 -0.36 -0.95
CA LEU A 32 -15.18 0.99 -0.53
C LEU A 32 -16.67 1.28 -0.65
N ASP A 33 -17.30 1.60 0.47
CA ASP A 33 -18.66 2.12 0.54
C ASP A 33 -18.63 3.65 0.31
N VAL A 34 -19.34 4.11 -0.72
CA VAL A 34 -19.48 5.53 -1.09
C VAL A 34 -20.90 6.07 -0.84
N ARG A 35 -21.73 5.37 -0.07
CA ARG A 35 -23.11 5.81 0.22
C ARG A 35 -23.13 7.19 0.87
N GLY A 36 -23.98 8.05 0.32
CA GLY A 36 -24.13 9.43 0.74
C GLY A 36 -23.23 10.42 0.00
N ILE A 37 -22.39 9.96 -0.94
CA ILE A 37 -21.59 10.85 -1.80
C ILE A 37 -22.35 11.09 -3.10
N PRO A 38 -22.71 12.35 -3.42
CA PRO A 38 -23.38 12.66 -4.67
C PRO A 38 -22.42 12.61 -5.86
N ASN A 39 -22.94 12.32 -7.05
CA ASN A 39 -22.24 12.45 -8.33
C ASN A 39 -20.91 11.66 -8.43
N VAL A 40 -20.87 10.43 -7.93
CA VAL A 40 -19.69 9.54 -8.07
C VAL A 40 -19.54 9.12 -9.53
N GLN A 41 -18.45 9.54 -10.18
CA GLN A 41 -18.10 9.20 -11.56
C GLN A 41 -16.90 8.25 -11.63
N GLN A 42 -15.93 8.43 -10.74
CA GLN A 42 -14.72 7.62 -10.65
C GLN A 42 -14.41 7.32 -9.18
N VAL A 43 -14.01 6.09 -8.91
CA VAL A 43 -13.47 5.67 -7.62
C VAL A 43 -12.10 5.06 -7.85
N GLY A 44 -11.10 5.54 -7.13
CA GLY A 44 -9.71 5.12 -7.28
C GLY A 44 -9.08 4.66 -5.98
N LEU A 45 -7.95 3.96 -6.12
CA LEU A 45 -7.05 3.57 -5.05
C LEU A 45 -5.65 4.03 -5.42
N ARG A 46 -5.01 4.73 -4.48
CA ARG A 46 -3.60 5.09 -4.55
C ARG A 46 -2.86 4.50 -3.37
N GLY A 47 -1.55 4.27 -3.52
CA GLY A 47 -0.81 3.60 -2.46
C GLY A 47 0.68 3.49 -2.73
N ARG A 48 1.39 3.09 -1.67
CA ARG A 48 2.86 3.03 -1.63
C ARG A 48 3.44 1.91 -2.50
N ASP A 49 2.78 0.76 -2.51
CA ASP A 49 3.34 -0.47 -3.05
C ASP A 49 2.80 -0.78 -4.46
N LYS A 50 3.68 -1.15 -5.40
CA LYS A 50 3.28 -1.52 -6.76
C LYS A 50 2.26 -2.68 -6.75
N PRO A 51 1.26 -2.68 -7.64
CA PRO A 51 1.07 -1.77 -8.78
C PRO A 51 0.42 -0.42 -8.44
N LEU A 52 0.18 -0.10 -7.16
CA LEU A 52 -0.34 1.21 -6.80
C LEU A 52 0.74 2.30 -6.94
N SER A 53 0.26 3.53 -7.09
CA SER A 53 1.06 4.76 -7.11
C SER A 53 0.32 5.85 -6.34
N TRP A 54 1.05 6.81 -5.78
CA TRP A 54 0.46 8.02 -5.20
C TRP A 54 0.04 9.05 -6.27
N ASP A 55 0.57 8.92 -7.48
CA ASP A 55 0.34 9.86 -8.58
C ASP A 55 -0.84 9.47 -9.47
N GLN A 56 -1.22 8.18 -9.48
CA GLN A 56 -2.23 7.64 -10.40
C GLN A 56 -3.26 6.78 -9.66
N ASP A 57 -4.53 7.02 -9.95
CA ASP A 57 -5.62 6.15 -9.49
C ASP A 57 -5.54 4.77 -10.16
N LEU A 58 -5.52 3.71 -9.36
CA LEU A 58 -6.00 2.41 -9.79
C LEU A 58 -7.53 2.40 -9.68
N PRO A 59 -8.30 2.23 -10.77
CA PRO A 59 -9.76 2.28 -10.69
C PRO A 59 -10.35 1.11 -9.90
N LEU A 60 -11.37 1.40 -9.10
CA LEU A 60 -12.28 0.40 -8.53
C LEU A 60 -13.52 0.26 -9.40
N THR A 61 -14.08 -0.94 -9.45
CA THR A 61 -15.32 -1.23 -10.18
C THR A 61 -16.51 -1.28 -9.22
N PRO A 62 -17.68 -0.73 -9.59
CA PRO A 62 -18.88 -0.85 -8.75
C PRO A 62 -19.29 -2.32 -8.64
N VAL A 63 -19.80 -2.70 -7.47
CA VAL A 63 -20.34 -4.01 -7.16
C VAL A 63 -21.71 -3.87 -6.49
N GLY A 64 -22.67 -4.67 -6.94
CA GLY A 64 -24.06 -4.60 -6.45
C GLY A 64 -24.96 -3.64 -7.24
N PRO A 65 -26.28 -3.68 -6.99
CA PRO A 65 -27.28 -3.02 -7.82
C PRO A 65 -27.26 -1.48 -7.70
N ASP A 66 -26.88 -0.96 -6.54
CA ASP A 66 -27.02 0.47 -6.22
C ASP A 66 -25.74 1.28 -6.52
N SER A 67 -24.73 0.67 -7.15
CA SER A 67 -23.41 1.27 -7.43
C SER A 67 -22.80 2.01 -6.23
N SER A 68 -23.05 1.51 -5.02
CA SER A 68 -22.67 2.18 -3.78
C SER A 68 -21.48 1.53 -3.07
N LEU A 69 -21.10 0.34 -3.52
CA LEU A 69 -19.92 -0.39 -3.08
C LEU A 69 -19.00 -0.57 -4.29
N TYR A 70 -17.71 -0.30 -4.10
CA TYR A 70 -16.70 -0.42 -5.15
C TYR A 70 -15.63 -1.41 -4.74
N ARG A 71 -15.05 -2.12 -5.71
CA ARG A 71 -14.10 -3.22 -5.49
C ARG A 71 -12.87 -3.10 -6.37
N THR A 72 -11.71 -3.42 -5.82
CA THR A 72 -10.53 -3.78 -6.61
C THR A 72 -9.71 -4.86 -5.90
N VAL A 73 -8.86 -5.55 -6.63
CA VAL A 73 -7.94 -6.58 -6.09
C VAL A 73 -6.52 -6.18 -6.46
N VAL A 74 -5.67 -6.07 -5.46
CA VAL A 74 -4.26 -5.71 -5.66
C VAL A 74 -3.40 -6.85 -5.13
N THR A 75 -2.47 -7.30 -5.96
CA THR A 75 -1.39 -8.20 -5.54
C THR A 75 -0.07 -7.47 -5.64
N THR A 76 0.65 -7.42 -4.52
CA THR A 76 1.97 -6.79 -4.41
C THR A 76 3.00 -7.84 -4.05
N ARG A 77 4.19 -7.79 -4.65
CA ARG A 77 5.34 -8.61 -4.23
C ARG A 77 6.20 -7.80 -3.25
N THR A 78 6.15 -8.14 -1.97
CA THR A 78 6.85 -7.38 -0.92
C THR A 78 7.25 -8.24 0.28
N GLY A 79 8.31 -7.80 0.99
CA GLY A 79 8.68 -8.32 2.31
C GLY A 79 7.98 -7.58 3.45
N TYR A 80 7.33 -6.43 3.20
CA TYR A 80 6.67 -5.68 4.25
C TYR A 80 5.43 -6.40 4.79
N LEU A 81 5.13 -6.15 6.07
CA LEU A 81 3.95 -6.67 6.76
C LEU A 81 2.73 -5.76 6.60
N VAL A 82 2.94 -4.50 6.21
CA VAL A 82 1.89 -3.49 6.08
C VAL A 82 2.08 -2.71 4.79
N THR A 83 0.98 -2.24 4.20
CA THR A 83 0.95 -1.26 3.11
C THR A 83 0.13 -0.03 3.51
N GLU A 84 0.37 1.08 2.82
CA GLU A 84 -0.37 2.32 2.95
C GLU A 84 -1.11 2.65 1.66
N VAL A 85 -2.36 3.07 1.81
CA VAL A 85 -3.23 3.45 0.70
C VAL A 85 -4.14 4.63 1.08
N GLN A 86 -4.68 5.30 0.07
CA GLN A 86 -5.85 6.16 0.19
C GLN A 86 -6.81 5.88 -0.97
N PHE A 87 -8.10 5.92 -0.68
CA PHE A 87 -9.13 5.95 -1.72
C PHE A 87 -9.29 7.36 -2.28
N THR A 88 -9.72 7.43 -3.54
CA THR A 88 -10.13 8.67 -4.19
C THR A 88 -11.55 8.54 -4.72
N VAL A 89 -12.30 9.64 -4.70
CA VAL A 89 -13.59 9.77 -5.40
C VAL A 89 -13.50 10.99 -6.30
N ASN A 90 -13.72 10.81 -7.59
CA ASN A 90 -13.59 11.85 -8.62
C ASN A 90 -12.22 12.55 -8.58
N GLY A 91 -11.15 11.81 -8.26
CA GLY A 91 -9.78 12.34 -8.13
C GLY A 91 -9.46 12.97 -6.77
N GLU A 92 -10.46 13.23 -5.93
CA GLU A 92 -10.27 13.80 -4.60
C GLU A 92 -9.92 12.72 -3.58
N PHE A 93 -8.86 12.94 -2.82
CA PHE A 93 -8.43 12.06 -1.73
C PHE A 93 -9.44 12.04 -0.58
N GLU A 94 -9.64 10.84 -0.02
CA GLU A 94 -10.28 10.72 1.29
C GLU A 94 -9.38 11.26 2.40
N LEU A 95 -9.98 11.56 3.56
CA LEU A 95 -9.25 11.77 4.82
C LEU A 95 -8.14 12.83 4.71
N GLN A 96 -8.37 13.94 3.97
CA GLN A 96 -7.35 14.95 3.62
C GLN A 96 -6.54 15.53 4.80
N GLN A 97 -7.01 15.39 6.03
CA GLN A 97 -6.34 15.85 7.26
C GLN A 97 -5.95 14.72 8.22
N ALA A 98 -5.97 13.47 7.77
CA ALA A 98 -5.64 12.30 8.57
C ALA A 98 -4.63 11.40 7.84
N ASP A 99 -4.07 10.46 8.59
CA ASP A 99 -3.08 9.52 8.06
C ASP A 99 -3.67 8.61 6.97
N ASN A 100 -2.78 8.13 6.10
CA ASN A 100 -3.08 7.06 5.15
C ASN A 100 -3.66 5.84 5.86
N ARG A 101 -4.53 5.11 5.16
CA ARG A 101 -5.01 3.81 5.64
C ARG A 101 -3.83 2.84 5.67
N ARG A 102 -3.62 2.20 6.81
CA ARG A 102 -2.61 1.14 6.99
C ARG A 102 -3.30 -0.22 6.97
N ILE A 103 -2.87 -1.10 6.06
CA ILE A 103 -3.41 -2.45 5.90
C ILE A 103 -2.32 -3.45 6.24
N ALA A 104 -2.57 -4.29 7.23
CA ALA A 104 -1.72 -5.44 7.52
C ALA A 104 -1.99 -6.55 6.49
N PHE A 105 -0.94 -7.08 5.90
CA PHE A 105 -1.02 -8.24 5.04
C PHE A 105 -1.18 -9.53 5.87
N GLY A 106 -1.86 -10.52 5.30
CA GLY A 106 -1.91 -11.87 5.85
C GLY A 106 -0.61 -12.65 5.64
N ALA A 107 -0.61 -13.94 5.97
CA ALA A 107 0.51 -14.81 5.67
C ALA A 107 0.73 -14.88 4.14
N PRO A 108 1.94 -15.24 3.66
CA PRO A 108 2.16 -15.49 2.23
C PRO A 108 1.10 -16.45 1.66
N GLY A 109 0.39 -16.02 0.60
CA GLY A 109 -0.71 -16.78 0.00
C GLY A 109 -2.11 -16.42 0.51
N ASP A 110 -2.22 -15.75 1.66
CA ASP A 110 -3.51 -15.28 2.17
C ASP A 110 -4.04 -14.10 1.36
N THR A 111 -5.37 -14.01 1.30
CA THR A 111 -6.09 -12.85 0.78
C THR A 111 -6.72 -12.10 1.94
N VAL A 112 -6.36 -10.83 2.09
CA VAL A 112 -6.99 -9.93 3.08
C VAL A 112 -8.16 -9.21 2.42
N VAL A 113 -9.31 -9.14 3.10
CA VAL A 113 -10.43 -8.30 2.68
C VAL A 113 -10.45 -7.04 3.52
N TYR A 114 -10.25 -5.88 2.89
CA TYR A 114 -10.28 -4.59 3.55
C TYR A 114 -11.53 -3.82 3.16
N ARG A 115 -12.45 -3.62 4.11
CA ARG A 115 -13.70 -2.86 3.93
C ARG A 115 -13.57 -1.50 4.58
N ALA A 116 -14.00 -0.46 3.87
CA ALA A 116 -14.00 0.92 4.36
C ALA A 116 -15.22 1.69 3.87
N ARG A 117 -15.50 2.82 4.52
CA ARG A 117 -16.40 3.85 4.02
C ARG A 117 -15.60 5.13 3.77
N PHE A 118 -15.83 5.78 2.64
CA PHE A 118 -15.09 6.98 2.25
C PHE A 118 -15.24 8.09 3.32
N ASN A 119 -14.14 8.76 3.65
CA ASN A 119 -14.04 9.78 4.71
C ASN A 119 -14.45 9.32 6.12
N VAL A 120 -14.52 8.00 6.36
CA VAL A 120 -14.68 7.43 7.71
C VAL A 120 -13.40 6.69 8.08
N ALA A 121 -12.81 7.10 9.21
CA ALA A 121 -11.59 6.50 9.72
C ALA A 121 -11.81 5.04 10.16
N GLY A 122 -10.79 4.21 9.99
CA GLY A 122 -10.83 2.79 10.31
C GLY A 122 -11.44 1.91 9.21
N SER A 123 -11.33 0.60 9.40
CA SER A 123 -12.01 -0.39 8.56
C SER A 123 -13.38 -0.75 9.14
N LEU A 124 -14.30 -1.13 8.27
CA LEU A 124 -15.54 -1.76 8.68
C LEU A 124 -15.23 -3.21 9.10
N LYS A 125 -15.55 -3.54 10.35
CA LYS A 125 -15.54 -4.94 10.79
C LYS A 125 -16.65 -5.70 10.03
N PRO A 126 -16.42 -6.99 9.71
CA PRO A 126 -17.47 -7.83 9.15
C PRO A 126 -18.68 -7.95 10.07
#